data_AF-A0A2P5MKG3-F1
#
_entry.id   AF-A0A2P5MKG3-F1
#
_cell.length_a   1.000
_cell.length_b   1.000
_cell.length_c   1.000
_cell.angle_alpha   90.00
_cell.angle_beta   90.00
_cell.angle_gamma   90.00
#
_symmetry.space_group_name_H-M   'P 1'
#
loop_
_entity.id
_entity.type
_entity.pdbx_description
1 polymer ?
#
loop_
_entity_poly.entity_id
_entity_poly.type
_entity_poly.pdbx_seq_one_letter_code
_entity_poly.pdbx_strand_id
1 'polypeptide(L)'
;MSFPVEALRLARFRQAFALAGLMLLSPAGRALDHVSLAIGGILGEQWQLENARLTVERFAEPSQQLVLSIAKIKLPQAFGELSLVNIACPEFNWGDAVLSCRNGTVQLKSERWQSPPAVFSFRITGDTGDFKLEQAGFAGGQLSLTAQAHGGVWQARANGKNIQAKALQKLVKPKAYQFSQGRLDIGLSAKGGRGQVNQLGLDSRWRGWTGQNTGGSIAAENVSAEFSMNAVKHAAAWAWQSEA
;
A
#
# COMPACT_ATOMS: atom_id res chain seq x y z
N MET A 1 34.32 -61.37 55.41
CA MET A 1 35.07 -60.11 55.27
C MET A 1 34.62 -59.48 53.98
N SER A 2 33.89 -58.37 54.11
CA SER A 2 33.10 -57.73 53.06
C SER A 2 33.66 -56.33 52.87
N PHE A 3 33.92 -55.93 51.62
CA PHE A 3 33.88 -54.58 51.01
C PHE A 3 34.68 -54.62 49.69
N PRO A 4 34.43 -53.72 48.70
CA PRO A 4 33.36 -52.73 48.64
C PRO A 4 32.58 -52.73 47.30
N VAL A 5 31.26 -52.83 47.41
CA VAL A 5 30.30 -52.54 46.33
C VAL A 5 30.20 -51.01 46.06
N GLU A 6 30.91 -50.18 46.85
CA GLU A 6 30.88 -48.71 46.74
C GLU A 6 31.67 -48.16 45.55
N ALA A 7 32.72 -48.83 45.10
CA ALA A 7 33.57 -48.32 44.01
C ALA A 7 32.85 -48.29 42.64
N LEU A 8 31.96 -49.25 42.38
CA LEU A 8 31.16 -49.27 41.14
C LEU A 8 29.99 -48.27 41.14
N ARG A 9 29.47 -47.88 42.32
CA ARG A 9 28.37 -46.90 42.43
C ARG A 9 28.84 -45.48 42.14
N LEU A 10 30.06 -45.12 42.55
CA LEU A 10 30.66 -43.81 42.29
C LEU A 10 30.98 -43.56 40.81
N ALA A 11 31.39 -44.58 40.05
CA ALA A 11 31.69 -44.46 38.62
C ALA A 11 30.44 -44.22 37.77
N ARG A 12 29.32 -44.89 38.08
CA ARG A 12 28.03 -44.69 37.38
C ARG A 12 27.38 -43.34 37.71
N PHE A 13 27.58 -42.83 38.93
CA PHE A 13 27.07 -41.51 39.34
C PHE A 13 27.80 -40.35 38.62
N ARG A 14 29.12 -40.48 38.39
CA ARG A 14 29.91 -39.50 37.60
C ARG A 14 29.52 -39.47 36.12
N GLN A 15 29.21 -40.62 35.53
CA GLN A 15 28.75 -40.69 34.12
C GLN A 15 27.34 -40.11 33.94
N ALA A 16 26.42 -40.34 34.89
CA ALA A 16 25.08 -39.74 34.86
C ALA A 16 25.12 -38.21 35.02
N PHE A 17 26.01 -37.69 35.88
CA PHE A 17 26.19 -36.23 36.04
C PHE A 17 26.82 -35.56 34.82
N ALA A 18 27.75 -36.25 34.14
CA ALA A 18 28.35 -35.75 32.91
C ALA A 18 27.35 -35.71 31.74
N LEU A 19 26.45 -36.70 31.62
CA LEU A 19 25.38 -36.69 30.62
C LEU A 19 24.29 -35.64 30.94
N ALA A 20 23.92 -35.45 32.21
CA ALA A 20 22.96 -34.43 32.62
C ALA A 20 23.50 -33.00 32.40
N GLY A 21 24.80 -32.78 32.66
CA GLY A 21 25.49 -31.52 32.34
C GLY A 21 25.53 -31.23 30.84
N LEU A 22 25.73 -32.25 30.00
CA LEU A 22 25.77 -32.10 28.54
C LEU A 22 24.39 -31.80 27.93
N MET A 23 23.29 -32.30 28.52
CA MET A 23 21.93 -31.93 28.10
C MET A 23 21.55 -30.49 28.48
N LEU A 24 22.06 -29.96 29.59
CA LEU A 24 21.89 -28.55 30.00
C LEU A 24 22.70 -27.56 29.13
N LEU A 25 23.67 -28.05 28.36
CA LEU A 25 24.46 -27.29 27.40
C LEU A 25 23.83 -27.25 26.00
N SER A 26 22.64 -27.83 25.80
CA SER A 26 21.92 -27.75 24.53
C SER A 26 21.34 -26.35 24.36
N PRO A 27 21.77 -25.54 23.37
CA PRO A 27 21.07 -24.30 23.06
C PRO A 27 19.74 -24.66 22.39
N ALA A 28 18.70 -24.89 23.19
CA ALA A 28 17.31 -24.95 22.73
C ALA A 28 16.77 -23.53 22.45
N GLY A 29 17.58 -22.69 21.81
CA GLY A 29 17.19 -21.40 21.29
C GLY A 29 16.96 -21.52 19.79
N ARG A 30 15.93 -22.29 19.38
CA ARG A 30 15.43 -22.18 18.00
C ARG A 30 14.75 -20.82 17.91
N ALA A 31 15.55 -19.79 17.60
CA ALA A 31 15.03 -18.46 17.34
C ALA A 31 13.98 -18.59 16.24
N LEU A 32 12.77 -18.11 16.53
CA LEU A 32 11.69 -18.07 15.56
C LEU A 32 12.12 -17.07 14.48
N ASP A 33 12.61 -17.57 13.36
CA ASP A 33 13.21 -16.73 12.32
C ASP A 33 12.21 -16.36 11.22
N HIS A 34 11.20 -17.21 11.00
CA HIS A 34 10.11 -16.95 10.07
C HIS A 34 8.76 -17.19 10.74
N VAL A 35 7.81 -16.30 10.46
CA VAL A 35 6.40 -16.46 10.83
C VAL A 35 5.57 -16.22 9.58
N SER A 36 4.75 -17.20 9.19
CA SER A 36 3.80 -17.03 8.09
C SER A 36 2.38 -17.23 8.58
N LEU A 37 1.53 -16.27 8.26
CA LEU A 37 0.11 -16.26 8.59
C LEU A 37 -0.70 -16.30 7.29
N ALA A 38 -1.43 -17.40 7.10
CA ALA A 38 -2.44 -17.49 6.06
C ALA A 38 -3.74 -16.84 6.60
N ILE A 39 -4.11 -15.70 6.03
CA ILE A 39 -5.29 -14.94 6.45
C ILE A 39 -6.52 -15.41 5.66
N GLY A 40 -6.33 -15.98 4.47
CA GLY A 40 -7.42 -16.39 3.60
C GLY A 40 -8.08 -15.16 2.98
N GLY A 41 -9.26 -14.77 3.45
CA GLY A 41 -9.99 -13.61 2.94
C GLY A 41 -10.27 -12.55 3.99
N ILE A 42 -10.19 -11.28 3.60
CA ILE A 42 -10.61 -10.15 4.43
C ILE A 42 -11.75 -9.43 3.72
N LEU A 43 -12.85 -9.19 4.44
CA LEU A 43 -14.02 -8.48 3.94
C LEU A 43 -14.10 -7.10 4.63
N GLY A 44 -14.12 -6.04 3.82
CA GLY A 44 -14.49 -4.70 4.23
C GLY A 44 -15.79 -4.25 3.55
N GLU A 45 -16.32 -3.08 3.92
CA GLU A 45 -17.62 -2.61 3.41
C GLU A 45 -17.69 -2.50 1.88
N GLN A 46 -16.59 -2.09 1.22
CA GLN A 46 -16.54 -1.96 -0.24
C GLN A 46 -15.28 -2.59 -0.88
N TRP A 47 -14.56 -3.40 -0.12
CA TRP A 47 -13.36 -4.07 -0.61
C TRP A 47 -13.25 -5.48 -0.05
N GLN A 48 -12.58 -6.35 -0.81
CA GLN A 48 -12.33 -7.73 -0.40
C GLN A 48 -10.91 -8.13 -0.81
N LEU A 49 -10.21 -8.81 0.08
CA LEU A 49 -8.96 -9.51 -0.21
C LEU A 49 -9.24 -11.00 -0.29
N GLU A 50 -8.64 -11.66 -1.27
CA GLU A 50 -8.71 -13.11 -1.44
C GLU A 50 -7.29 -13.70 -1.44
N ASN A 51 -7.12 -14.79 -0.70
CA ASN A 51 -5.87 -15.51 -0.51
C ASN A 51 -4.71 -14.61 -0.06
N ALA A 52 -4.94 -13.85 1.01
CA ALA A 52 -3.91 -13.04 1.66
C ALA A 52 -2.98 -13.93 2.51
N ARG A 53 -1.68 -13.76 2.33
CA ARG A 53 -0.63 -14.36 3.15
C ARG A 53 0.34 -13.28 3.61
N LEU A 54 0.57 -13.22 4.92
CA LEU A 54 1.56 -12.35 5.53
C LEU A 54 2.74 -13.20 6.00
N THR A 55 3.95 -12.82 5.61
CA THR A 55 5.18 -13.44 6.08
C THR A 55 6.05 -12.37 6.73
N VAL A 56 6.52 -12.66 7.94
CA VAL A 56 7.53 -11.89 8.64
C VAL A 56 8.80 -12.74 8.69
N GLU A 57 9.89 -12.21 8.15
CA GLU A 57 11.21 -12.83 8.20
C GLU A 57 12.10 -12.06 9.16
N ARG A 58 13.10 -12.75 9.71
CA ARG A 58 14.04 -12.21 10.71
C ARG A 58 13.28 -11.67 11.92
N PHE A 59 12.29 -12.43 12.39
CA PHE A 59 11.37 -11.97 13.45
C PHE A 59 12.11 -11.59 14.74
N ALA A 60 13.23 -12.26 15.05
CA ALA A 60 14.07 -11.99 16.21
C ALA A 60 15.05 -10.80 16.02
N GLU A 61 15.15 -10.22 14.83
CA GLU A 61 16.02 -9.07 14.55
C GLU A 61 15.29 -7.73 14.71
N PRO A 62 16.00 -6.62 15.03
CA PRO A 62 15.41 -5.28 15.08
C PRO A 62 14.84 -4.77 13.75
N SER A 63 15.31 -5.33 12.62
CA SER A 63 14.86 -4.96 11.27
C SER A 63 14.26 -6.16 10.56
N GLN A 64 12.97 -6.32 10.72
CA GLN A 64 12.20 -7.40 10.13
C GLN A 64 11.98 -7.18 8.63
N GLN A 65 11.73 -8.26 7.89
CA GLN A 65 11.19 -8.14 6.53
C GLN A 65 9.72 -8.51 6.56
N LEU A 66 8.89 -7.71 5.90
CA LEU A 66 7.48 -7.97 5.75
C LEU A 66 7.16 -8.27 4.29
N VAL A 67 6.56 -9.42 4.04
CA VAL A 67 6.04 -9.77 2.72
C VAL A 67 4.55 -10.05 2.84
N LEU A 68 3.75 -9.25 2.14
CA LEU A 68 2.31 -9.44 2.01
C LEU A 68 2.01 -9.81 0.56
N SER A 69 1.53 -11.03 0.38
CA SER A 69 1.06 -11.53 -0.92
C SER A 69 -0.44 -11.65 -0.91
N ILE A 70 -1.11 -11.01 -1.87
CA ILE A 70 -2.57 -11.07 -2.02
C ILE A 70 -2.85 -11.49 -3.46
N ALA A 71 -3.58 -12.60 -3.63
CA ALA A 71 -3.90 -13.08 -4.96
C ALA A 71 -4.83 -12.12 -5.71
N LYS A 72 -5.81 -11.55 -4.99
CA LYS A 72 -6.83 -10.70 -5.60
C LYS A 72 -7.41 -9.70 -4.60
N ILE A 73 -7.58 -8.46 -5.07
CA ILE A 73 -8.25 -7.38 -4.36
C ILE A 73 -9.44 -6.93 -5.21
N LYS A 74 -10.65 -7.09 -4.68
CA LYS A 74 -11.83 -6.43 -5.24
C LYS A 74 -11.93 -5.06 -4.60
N LEU A 75 -11.91 -4.03 -5.44
CA LEU A 75 -12.14 -2.65 -5.05
C LEU A 75 -13.55 -2.23 -5.50
N PRO A 76 -14.05 -1.06 -5.05
CA PRO A 76 -15.30 -0.51 -5.57
C PRO A 76 -15.29 -0.48 -7.11
N GLN A 77 -16.45 -0.66 -7.73
CA GLN A 77 -16.61 -0.90 -9.17
C GLN A 77 -15.83 0.07 -10.07
N ALA A 78 -15.67 1.33 -9.66
CA ALA A 78 -14.92 2.35 -10.38
C ALA A 78 -13.44 1.97 -10.58
N PHE A 79 -12.83 1.34 -9.57
CA PHE A 79 -11.43 0.92 -9.57
C PHE A 79 -11.22 -0.44 -10.24
N GLY A 80 -12.27 -1.26 -10.32
CA GLY A 80 -12.20 -2.60 -10.90
C GLY A 80 -11.50 -3.59 -9.99
N GLU A 81 -10.99 -4.67 -10.59
CA GLU A 81 -10.29 -5.72 -9.88
C GLU A 81 -8.78 -5.58 -10.03
N LEU A 82 -8.05 -5.74 -8.92
CA LEU A 82 -6.59 -5.87 -8.94
C LEU A 82 -6.23 -7.33 -8.72
N SER A 83 -5.54 -7.91 -9.70
CA SER A 83 -4.93 -9.23 -9.57
C SER A 83 -3.49 -9.07 -9.08
N LEU A 84 -3.04 -9.99 -8.22
CA LEU A 84 -1.64 -10.10 -7.78
C LEU A 84 -1.07 -8.80 -7.21
N VAL A 85 -1.26 -8.64 -5.90
CA VAL A 85 -0.61 -7.58 -5.13
C VAL A 85 0.51 -8.21 -4.31
N ASN A 86 1.74 -7.97 -4.75
CA ASN A 86 2.93 -8.33 -4.01
C ASN A 86 3.48 -7.08 -3.36
N ILE A 87 3.46 -7.05 -2.03
CA ILE A 87 4.01 -5.98 -1.21
C ILE A 87 5.19 -6.57 -0.44
N ALA A 88 6.37 -6.00 -0.64
CA ALA A 88 7.56 -6.38 0.12
C ALA A 88 8.12 -5.14 0.81
N CYS A 89 8.44 -5.26 2.09
CA CYS A 89 9.13 -4.25 2.87
C CYS A 89 10.36 -4.87 3.54
N PRO A 90 11.55 -4.75 2.93
CA PRO A 90 12.80 -5.30 3.48
C PRO A 90 13.28 -4.57 4.75
N GLU A 91 12.88 -3.31 4.90
CA GLU A 91 13.15 -2.47 6.08
C GLU A 91 11.84 -2.16 6.81
N PHE A 92 11.24 -3.20 7.36
CA PHE A 92 10.04 -3.09 8.19
C PHE A 92 10.45 -3.01 9.66
N ASN A 93 9.82 -2.09 10.39
CA ASN A 93 9.98 -2.00 11.84
C ASN A 93 8.60 -1.84 12.49
N TRP A 94 8.37 -2.66 13.50
CA TRP A 94 7.22 -2.61 14.38
C TRP A 94 7.70 -2.73 15.83
N GLY A 95 7.58 -1.65 16.58
CA GLY A 95 8.09 -1.53 17.94
C GLY A 95 8.07 -0.08 18.40
N ASP A 96 8.19 0.18 19.70
CA ASP A 96 8.23 1.54 20.27
C ASP A 96 7.05 2.44 19.86
N ALA A 97 5.86 1.85 19.72
CA ALA A 97 4.65 2.51 19.21
C ALA A 97 4.78 3.09 17.78
N VAL A 98 5.77 2.62 17.02
CA VAL A 98 6.00 2.95 15.62
C VAL A 98 5.76 1.73 14.75
N LEU A 99 5.05 1.94 13.64
CA LEU A 99 4.91 0.98 12.55
C LEU A 99 5.43 1.65 11.28
N SER A 100 6.49 1.12 10.66
CA SER A 100 7.13 1.79 9.53
C SER A 100 7.70 0.86 8.48
N CYS A 101 7.72 1.35 7.25
CA CYS A 101 8.38 0.76 6.11
C CYS A 101 9.15 1.86 5.36
N ARG A 102 10.48 1.76 5.29
CA ARG A 102 11.30 2.81 4.65
C ARG A 102 11.45 2.67 3.13
N ASN A 103 11.52 1.43 2.64
CA ASN A 103 11.78 1.14 1.23
C ASN A 103 10.94 -0.06 0.76
N GLY A 104 9.63 0.13 0.75
CA GLY A 104 8.69 -0.89 0.31
C GLY A 104 8.60 -0.93 -1.22
N THR A 105 8.30 -2.10 -1.76
CA THR A 105 7.97 -2.29 -3.17
C THR A 105 6.59 -2.90 -3.28
N VAL A 106 5.79 -2.38 -4.21
CA VAL A 106 4.45 -2.88 -4.51
C VAL A 106 4.32 -3.15 -5.99
N GLN A 107 3.94 -4.37 -6.33
CA GLN A 107 3.56 -4.73 -7.69
C GLN A 107 2.06 -4.92 -7.74
N LEU A 108 1.40 -4.17 -8.63
CA LEU A 108 -0.04 -4.22 -8.87
C LEU A 108 -0.26 -4.66 -10.31
N LYS A 109 -1.18 -5.61 -10.55
CA LYS A 109 -1.54 -6.03 -11.91
C LYS A 109 -3.04 -5.91 -12.16
N SER A 110 -3.42 -5.05 -13.10
CA SER A 110 -4.79 -4.92 -13.62
C SER A 110 -4.80 -4.31 -15.02
N GLU A 111 -5.97 -4.08 -15.61
CA GLU A 111 -6.07 -3.36 -16.89
C GLU A 111 -5.41 -1.98 -16.86
N ARG A 112 -5.48 -1.27 -15.72
CA ARG A 112 -4.98 0.13 -15.59
C ARG A 112 -3.69 0.24 -14.82
N TRP A 113 -3.41 -0.74 -13.97
CA TRP A 113 -2.19 -0.86 -13.20
C TRP A 113 -1.34 -1.94 -13.85
N GLN A 114 -0.55 -1.56 -14.85
CA GLN A 114 0.44 -2.41 -15.50
C GLN A 114 1.77 -1.69 -15.33
N SER A 115 2.47 -1.98 -14.25
CA SER A 115 3.66 -1.24 -13.87
C SER A 115 4.78 -2.17 -13.46
N PRO A 116 6.06 -1.79 -13.71
CA PRO A 116 7.13 -2.23 -12.82
C PRO A 116 6.74 -1.99 -11.35
N PRO A 117 7.33 -2.73 -10.40
CA PRO A 117 7.11 -2.48 -8.98
C PRO A 117 7.29 -0.99 -8.65
N ALA A 118 6.30 -0.41 -7.96
CA ALA A 118 6.36 0.94 -7.45
C ALA A 118 7.02 0.94 -6.07
N VAL A 119 7.70 2.02 -5.73
CA VAL A 119 8.32 2.19 -4.40
C VAL A 119 7.35 2.92 -3.50
N PHE A 120 7.23 2.46 -2.26
CA PHE A 120 6.43 3.14 -1.25
C PHE A 120 7.16 3.20 0.09
N SER A 121 6.76 4.14 0.93
CA SER A 121 7.18 4.20 2.32
C SER A 121 6.02 4.64 3.19
N PHE A 122 6.04 4.22 4.44
CA PHE A 122 5.10 4.73 5.44
C PHE A 122 5.73 4.76 6.83
N ARG A 123 5.18 5.61 7.68
CA ARG A 123 5.47 5.63 9.11
C ARG A 123 4.21 6.01 9.85
N ILE A 124 3.83 5.22 10.84
CA ILE A 124 2.69 5.47 11.71
C ILE A 124 3.23 5.51 13.13
N THR A 125 2.92 6.56 13.88
CA THR A 125 3.34 6.75 15.29
C THR A 125 2.19 7.40 16.04
N GLY A 126 1.52 6.65 16.91
CA GLY A 126 0.33 7.15 17.60
C GLY A 126 -0.77 7.61 16.64
N ASP A 127 -1.13 8.89 16.69
CA ASP A 127 -2.13 9.54 15.84
C ASP A 127 -1.55 10.18 14.56
N THR A 128 -0.25 10.00 14.34
CA THR A 128 0.49 10.55 13.21
C THR A 128 0.78 9.46 12.19
N GLY A 129 0.64 9.78 10.91
CA GLY A 129 0.90 8.86 9.82
C GLY A 129 1.42 9.59 8.59
N ASP A 130 2.47 9.06 7.97
CA ASP A 130 2.99 9.49 6.68
C ASP A 130 2.97 8.30 5.71
N PHE A 131 2.62 8.58 4.47
CA PHE A 131 2.65 7.62 3.37
C PHE A 131 3.17 8.28 2.10
N LYS A 132 4.01 7.57 1.36
CA LYS A 132 4.50 7.96 0.03
C LYS A 132 4.43 6.77 -0.91
N LEU A 133 3.96 7.00 -2.12
CA LEU A 133 4.04 6.09 -3.26
C LEU A 133 4.66 6.85 -4.42
N GLU A 134 5.66 6.26 -5.06
CA GLU A 134 6.44 6.90 -6.11
C GLU A 134 6.32 6.14 -7.42
N GLN A 135 6.06 6.89 -8.50
CA GLN A 135 6.19 6.42 -9.89
C GLN A 135 5.41 5.14 -10.20
N ALA A 136 4.26 4.94 -9.56
CA ALA A 136 3.40 3.81 -9.86
C ALA A 136 2.81 3.97 -11.26
N GLY A 137 3.01 3.00 -12.14
CA GLY A 137 2.43 2.99 -13.47
C GLY A 137 0.90 2.92 -13.40
N PHE A 138 0.25 3.90 -13.99
CA PHE A 138 -1.20 4.06 -13.93
C PHE A 138 -1.72 4.59 -15.27
N ALA A 139 -2.69 3.91 -15.87
CA ALA A 139 -3.41 4.35 -17.07
C ALA A 139 -2.47 4.80 -18.21
N GLY A 140 -1.36 4.09 -18.40
CA GLY A 140 -0.37 4.36 -19.43
C GLY A 140 0.56 5.55 -19.17
N GLY A 141 0.57 6.08 -17.94
CA GLY A 141 1.50 7.07 -17.44
C GLY A 141 1.99 6.70 -16.03
N GLN A 142 2.31 7.70 -15.20
CA GLN A 142 2.83 7.50 -13.84
C GLN A 142 1.99 8.24 -12.82
N LEU A 143 1.91 7.69 -11.61
CA LEU A 143 1.21 8.24 -10.46
C LEU A 143 2.12 8.24 -9.24
N SER A 144 2.16 9.36 -8.53
CA SER A 144 2.74 9.45 -7.18
C SER A 144 1.67 9.90 -6.21
N LEU A 145 1.72 9.41 -4.98
CA LEU A 145 0.78 9.75 -3.91
C LEU A 145 1.57 10.08 -2.64
N THR A 146 1.18 11.15 -1.95
CA THR A 146 1.59 11.41 -0.57
C THR A 146 0.35 11.56 0.29
N ALA A 147 0.41 11.06 1.51
CA ALA A 147 -0.62 11.29 2.51
C ALA A 147 0.04 11.52 3.87
N GLN A 148 -0.52 12.44 4.65
CA GLN A 148 -0.08 12.76 5.99
C GLN A 148 -1.30 12.91 6.89
N ALA A 149 -1.21 12.41 8.11
CA ALA A 149 -2.22 12.53 9.14
C ALA A 149 -1.54 12.93 10.45
N HIS A 150 -2.16 13.84 11.20
CA HIS A 150 -1.70 14.25 12.52
C HIS A 150 -2.89 14.83 13.29
N GLY A 151 -3.09 14.43 14.55
CA GLY A 151 -4.15 15.03 15.39
C GLY A 151 -5.56 14.89 14.82
N GLY A 152 -5.85 13.81 14.08
CA GLY A 152 -7.15 13.58 13.45
C GLY A 152 -7.45 14.44 12.21
N VAL A 153 -6.48 15.23 11.76
CA VAL A 153 -6.48 15.96 10.49
C VAL A 153 -5.62 15.20 9.49
N TRP A 154 -6.02 15.19 8.23
CA TRP A 154 -5.27 14.53 7.16
C TRP A 154 -5.19 15.39 5.90
N GLN A 155 -4.11 15.18 5.14
CA GLN A 155 -3.93 15.73 3.80
C GLN A 155 -3.39 14.66 2.88
N ALA A 156 -3.84 14.65 1.63
CA ALA A 156 -3.36 13.76 0.59
C ALA A 156 -3.11 14.55 -0.70
N ARG A 157 -2.07 14.18 -1.45
CA ARG A 157 -1.81 14.70 -2.79
C ARG A 157 -1.47 13.56 -3.73
N ALA A 158 -2.14 13.53 -4.88
CA ALA A 158 -1.84 12.61 -5.97
C ALA A 158 -1.38 13.40 -7.19
N ASN A 159 -0.29 12.98 -7.83
CA ASN A 159 0.23 13.60 -9.04
C ASN A 159 0.35 12.54 -10.13
N GLY A 160 -0.45 12.68 -11.18
CA GLY A 160 -0.38 11.88 -12.39
C GLY A 160 0.37 12.61 -13.49
N LYS A 161 1.26 11.91 -14.19
CA LYS A 161 1.98 12.43 -15.36
C LYS A 161 1.73 11.55 -16.57
N ASN A 162 1.48 12.19 -17.70
CA ASN A 162 1.37 11.55 -19.01
C ASN A 162 0.27 10.45 -19.08
N ILE A 163 -0.81 10.62 -18.32
CA ILE A 163 -1.91 9.66 -18.21
C ILE A 163 -2.72 9.64 -19.50
N GLN A 164 -3.08 8.46 -20.01
CA GLN A 164 -3.89 8.35 -21.23
C GLN A 164 -5.37 8.66 -20.91
N ALA A 165 -5.92 9.70 -21.55
CA ALA A 165 -7.30 10.14 -21.32
C ALA A 165 -8.33 9.02 -21.58
N LYS A 166 -8.09 8.18 -22.59
CA LYS A 166 -8.94 7.03 -22.93
C LYS A 166 -9.04 6.02 -21.78
N ALA A 167 -7.97 5.80 -21.03
CA ALA A 167 -7.97 4.87 -19.91
C ALA A 167 -8.79 5.40 -18.71
N LEU A 168 -8.95 6.72 -18.58
CA LEU A 168 -9.74 7.35 -17.51
C LEU A 168 -11.26 7.35 -17.76
N GLN A 169 -11.71 7.22 -19.02
CA GLN A 169 -13.15 7.20 -19.32
C GLN A 169 -13.90 6.11 -18.58
N LYS A 170 -13.29 4.93 -18.38
CA LYS A 170 -13.93 3.85 -17.62
C LYS A 170 -14.14 4.21 -16.15
N LEU A 171 -13.34 5.13 -15.60
CA LEU A 171 -13.37 5.55 -14.20
C LEU A 171 -14.42 6.65 -13.99
N VAL A 172 -14.36 7.70 -14.80
CA VAL A 172 -15.23 8.88 -14.65
C VAL A 172 -16.58 8.71 -15.36
N LYS A 173 -16.66 7.79 -16.33
CA LYS A 173 -17.84 7.52 -17.17
C LYS A 173 -18.51 8.80 -17.66
N PRO A 174 -17.77 9.68 -18.35
CA PRO A 174 -18.30 10.96 -18.82
C PRO A 174 -19.49 10.71 -19.76
N LYS A 175 -20.65 11.29 -19.42
CA LYS A 175 -21.87 11.13 -20.21
C LYS A 175 -21.89 11.97 -21.48
N ALA A 176 -21.17 13.09 -21.47
CA ALA A 176 -21.26 14.09 -22.54
C ALA A 176 -20.18 13.93 -23.62
N TYR A 177 -19.11 13.18 -23.36
CA TYR A 177 -17.94 13.17 -24.22
C TYR A 177 -17.18 11.84 -24.22
N GLN A 178 -16.73 11.41 -25.39
CA GLN A 178 -15.88 10.23 -25.57
C GLN A 178 -14.52 10.65 -26.11
N PHE A 179 -13.46 10.27 -25.42
CA PHE A 179 -12.08 10.58 -25.80
C PHE A 179 -11.53 9.43 -26.67
N SER A 180 -11.06 9.72 -27.87
CA SER A 180 -10.36 8.73 -28.69
C SER A 180 -8.86 8.74 -28.36
N GLN A 181 -8.32 9.92 -28.08
CA GLN A 181 -6.90 10.16 -27.81
C GLN A 181 -6.70 11.32 -26.82
N GLY A 182 -5.46 11.47 -26.37
CA GLY A 182 -5.04 12.57 -25.50
C GLY A 182 -4.32 12.08 -24.25
N ARG A 183 -3.52 12.99 -23.70
CA ARG A 183 -2.74 12.76 -22.48
C ARG A 183 -2.99 13.89 -21.50
N LEU A 184 -2.99 13.57 -20.22
CA LEU A 184 -3.11 14.57 -19.17
C LEU A 184 -2.05 14.41 -18.08
N ASP A 185 -1.63 15.55 -17.57
CA ASP A 185 -1.00 15.67 -16.26
C ASP A 185 -2.07 16.13 -15.28
N ILE A 186 -2.12 15.54 -14.09
CA ILE A 186 -3.16 15.81 -13.08
C ILE A 186 -2.53 15.97 -11.70
N GLY A 187 -2.87 17.05 -11.01
CA GLY A 187 -2.62 17.25 -9.59
C GLY A 187 -3.95 17.19 -8.84
N LEU A 188 -4.05 16.29 -7.87
CA LEU A 188 -5.18 16.22 -6.94
C LEU A 188 -4.67 16.50 -5.55
N SER A 189 -5.37 17.35 -4.80
CA SER A 189 -5.14 17.53 -3.38
C SER A 189 -6.45 17.39 -2.62
N ALA A 190 -6.38 16.78 -1.44
CA ALA A 190 -7.50 16.63 -0.56
C ALA A 190 -7.05 16.89 0.88
N LYS A 191 -7.87 17.59 1.66
CA LYS A 191 -7.65 17.77 3.10
C LYS A 191 -8.94 17.50 3.85
N GLY A 192 -8.81 17.04 5.09
CA GLY A 192 -9.96 16.65 5.86
C GLY A 192 -9.66 16.36 7.32
N GLY A 193 -10.69 15.92 8.04
CA GLY A 193 -10.58 15.51 9.44
C GLY A 193 -11.76 14.64 9.86
N ARG A 194 -11.56 13.78 10.88
CA ARG A 194 -12.58 12.84 11.40
C ARG A 194 -13.25 12.00 10.30
N GLY A 195 -12.44 11.52 9.33
CA GLY A 195 -12.91 10.69 8.21
C GLY A 195 -13.66 11.45 7.10
N GLN A 196 -13.77 12.77 7.17
CA GLN A 196 -14.42 13.58 6.14
C GLN A 196 -13.42 14.36 5.31
N VAL A 197 -13.74 14.57 4.03
CA VAL A 197 -13.04 15.50 3.13
C VAL A 197 -13.66 16.89 3.29
N ASN A 198 -12.82 17.89 3.54
CA ASN A 198 -13.22 19.28 3.74
C ASN A 198 -12.73 20.21 2.63
N GLN A 199 -11.63 19.87 1.96
CA GLN A 199 -11.10 20.63 0.84
C GLN A 199 -10.63 19.69 -0.26
N LEU A 200 -10.85 20.09 -1.51
CA LEU A 200 -10.41 19.42 -2.71
C LEU A 200 -9.79 20.44 -3.66
N GLY A 201 -8.64 20.10 -4.22
CA GLY A 201 -8.01 20.83 -5.32
C GLY A 201 -7.75 19.89 -6.47
N LEU A 202 -7.97 20.38 -7.69
CA LEU A 202 -7.71 19.68 -8.94
C LEU A 202 -7.04 20.65 -9.90
N ASP A 203 -5.86 20.30 -10.36
CA ASP A 203 -5.19 20.93 -11.49
C ASP A 203 -5.01 19.88 -12.58
N SER A 204 -5.29 20.23 -13.83
CA SER A 204 -5.09 19.31 -14.94
C SER A 204 -4.65 20.04 -16.20
N ARG A 205 -3.68 19.45 -16.89
CA ARG A 205 -3.18 19.91 -18.18
C ARG A 205 -3.40 18.81 -19.19
N TRP A 206 -4.23 19.09 -20.19
CA TRP A 206 -4.61 18.20 -21.27
C TRP A 206 -3.83 18.54 -22.53
N ARG A 207 -3.34 17.51 -23.23
CA ARG A 207 -2.55 17.65 -24.46
C ARG A 207 -3.02 16.65 -25.51
N GLY A 208 -3.18 17.12 -26.74
CA GLY A 208 -3.55 16.29 -27.88
C GLY A 208 -4.89 15.58 -27.70
N TRP A 209 -5.84 16.25 -27.03
CA TRP A 209 -7.16 15.74 -26.79
C TRP A 209 -7.95 15.67 -28.09
N THR A 210 -8.41 14.47 -28.43
CA THR A 210 -9.30 14.24 -29.56
C THR A 210 -10.50 13.44 -29.10
N GLY A 211 -11.68 13.81 -29.58
CA GLY A 211 -12.89 13.04 -29.34
C GLY A 211 -14.13 13.72 -29.87
N GLN A 212 -15.27 13.26 -29.39
CA GLN A 212 -16.56 13.79 -29.79
C GLN A 212 -17.57 13.74 -28.65
N ASN A 213 -18.54 14.65 -28.72
CA ASN A 213 -19.71 14.53 -27.86
C ASN A 213 -20.58 13.34 -28.30
N THR A 214 -21.44 12.87 -27.40
CA THR A 214 -22.29 11.68 -27.67
C THR A 214 -23.30 11.88 -28.80
N GLY A 215 -23.66 13.13 -29.11
CA GLY A 215 -24.55 13.46 -30.21
C GLY A 215 -23.86 13.61 -31.56
N GLY A 216 -22.52 13.51 -31.62
CA GLY A 216 -21.74 13.68 -32.85
C GLY A 216 -21.74 15.11 -33.43
N SER A 217 -22.37 16.08 -32.74
CA SER A 217 -22.46 17.47 -33.19
C SER A 217 -21.20 18.29 -32.89
N ILE A 218 -20.34 17.81 -31.99
CA ILE A 218 -19.09 18.46 -31.62
C ILE A 218 -17.98 17.43 -31.69
N ALA A 219 -17.01 17.68 -32.55
CA ALA A 219 -15.73 16.98 -32.59
C ALA A 219 -14.62 17.95 -32.17
N ALA A 220 -13.70 17.50 -31.33
CA ALA A 220 -12.50 18.24 -31.00
C ALA A 220 -11.30 17.44 -31.47
N GLU A 221 -10.33 18.12 -32.09
CA GLU A 221 -9.13 17.51 -32.62
C GLU A 221 -7.89 18.20 -32.06
N ASN A 222 -6.97 17.41 -31.49
CA ASN A 222 -5.68 17.86 -30.99
C ASN A 222 -5.75 19.07 -30.03
N VAL A 223 -6.78 19.13 -29.21
CA VAL A 223 -7.00 20.25 -28.29
C VAL A 223 -6.09 20.14 -27.08
N SER A 224 -5.60 21.29 -26.62
CA SER A 224 -4.91 21.42 -25.33
C SER A 224 -5.71 22.33 -24.42
N ALA A 225 -5.78 21.99 -23.15
CA ALA A 225 -6.55 22.74 -22.17
C ALA A 225 -5.90 22.65 -20.80
N GLU A 226 -6.06 23.71 -20.00
CA GLU A 226 -5.70 23.70 -18.59
C GLU A 226 -6.96 23.95 -17.78
N PHE A 227 -7.11 23.22 -16.68
CA PHE A 227 -8.25 23.34 -15.78
C PHE A 227 -7.75 23.30 -14.36
N SER A 228 -8.14 24.31 -13.57
CA SER A 228 -7.91 24.35 -12.14
C SER A 228 -9.24 24.54 -11.41
N MET A 229 -9.38 23.87 -10.28
CA MET A 229 -10.59 23.86 -9.49
C MET A 229 -10.25 23.65 -8.02
N ASN A 230 -10.78 24.54 -7.18
CA ASN A 230 -10.73 24.40 -5.73
C ASN A 230 -12.15 24.32 -5.18
N ALA A 231 -12.36 23.44 -4.21
CA ALA A 231 -13.64 23.26 -3.55
C ALA A 231 -13.45 23.16 -2.05
N VAL A 232 -14.26 23.89 -1.30
CA VAL A 232 -14.29 23.85 0.16
C VAL A 232 -15.67 23.43 0.61
N LYS A 233 -15.73 22.48 1.54
CA LYS A 233 -16.98 22.02 2.11
C LYS A 233 -17.37 22.93 3.28
N HIS A 234 -18.54 23.57 3.18
CA HIS A 234 -19.17 24.32 4.25
C HIS A 234 -20.44 23.58 4.69
N ALA A 235 -20.43 23.09 5.93
CA ALA A 235 -21.48 22.20 6.45
C ALA A 235 -21.69 20.96 5.55
N ALA A 236 -22.86 20.83 4.91
CA ALA A 236 -23.20 19.74 4.00
C ALA A 236 -23.02 20.07 2.51
N ALA A 237 -22.64 21.31 2.16
CA ALA A 237 -22.55 21.78 0.79
C ALA A 237 -21.09 22.06 0.36
N TRP A 238 -20.80 21.85 -0.91
CA TRP A 238 -19.52 22.23 -1.52
C TRP A 238 -19.64 23.63 -2.14
N ALA A 239 -18.73 24.52 -1.76
CA ALA A 239 -18.54 25.80 -2.42
C ALA A 239 -17.33 25.71 -3.36
N TRP A 240 -17.57 25.97 -4.64
CA TRP A 240 -16.52 26.07 -5.64
C TRP A 240 -15.85 27.44 -5.53
N GLN A 241 -14.53 27.44 -5.58
CA GLN A 241 -13.74 28.67 -5.69
C GLN A 241 -13.23 28.74 -7.12
N SER A 242 -13.79 29.65 -7.90
CA SER A 242 -13.15 30.10 -9.14
C SER A 242 -12.21 31.25 -8.78
N GLU A 243 -10.95 31.15 -9.19
CA GLU A 243 -10.12 32.35 -9.30
C GLU A 243 -10.76 33.23 -10.38
N ALA A 244 -10.97 34.52 -10.05
CA ALA A 244 -11.52 35.53 -10.93
C ALA A 244 -10.46 36.05 -11.89
#